data_AF-A0ABD3B0T7-F1
#
_entry.id   AF-A0ABD3B0T7-F1
#
_cell.length_a   1.000
_cell.length_b   1.000
_cell.length_c   1.000
_cell.angle_alpha   90.00
_cell.angle_beta   90.00
_cell.angle_gamma   90.00
#
_symmetry.space_group_name_H-M   'P 1'
#
loop_
_entity.id
_entity.type
_entity.pdbx_description
1 polymer ?
#
loop_
_entity_poly.entity_id
_entity_poly.type
_entity_poly.pdbx_seq_one_letter_code
_entity_poly.pdbx_strand_id
1 'polypeptide(L)'
;MLVLDNCTRWNSTYSMLGSALHFRRAYDRMKSRDSNFKDPPLVEDWERARIVHGFLETFHIITNVFFGSKYCTANTFLREIYRLVTLLRETSKDETSLLRNMASNMLIKFEKYWLENEANILLSVAFVMDPRFTTYKRIYDEFLVPGRLNRVQEVLRALFDEYAADYEITCNQETLKHEKFVSNETSNSNAPFSTNIDIMADFYMHDDEED
;
A
#
# COMPACT_ATOMS: atom_id res chain seq x y z
N MET A 1 16.58 -16.67 22.16
CA MET A 1 17.56 -15.56 22.22
C MET A 1 16.88 -14.40 22.92
N LEU A 2 17.51 -13.75 23.90
CA LEU A 2 16.94 -12.54 24.51
C LEU A 2 17.13 -11.39 23.53
N VAL A 3 16.04 -10.71 23.17
CA VAL A 3 16.06 -9.57 22.25
C VAL A 3 16.00 -8.30 23.08
N LEU A 4 16.99 -7.43 22.92
CA LEU A 4 16.98 -6.13 23.58
C LEU A 4 15.95 -5.21 22.91
N ASP A 5 15.08 -4.61 23.70
CA ASP A 5 14.14 -3.61 23.19
C ASP A 5 14.85 -2.32 22.80
N ASN A 6 14.36 -1.73 21.71
CA ASN A 6 14.67 -0.37 21.33
C ASN A 6 13.35 0.39 21.27
N CYS A 7 13.19 1.36 22.19
CA CYS A 7 11.96 2.13 22.37
C CYS A 7 11.53 2.93 21.13
N THR A 8 12.42 3.10 20.14
CA THR A 8 12.11 3.78 18.88
C THR A 8 11.62 2.85 17.78
N ARG A 9 11.70 1.53 17.98
CA ARG A 9 11.37 0.52 16.96
C ARG A 9 10.43 -0.54 17.53
N TRP A 10 9.19 -0.49 17.08
CA TRP A 10 8.16 -1.46 17.48
C TRP A 10 8.50 -2.92 17.13
N ASN A 11 9.33 -3.17 16.09
CA ASN A 11 9.81 -4.51 15.72
C ASN A 11 10.67 -5.17 16.81
N SER A 12 11.56 -4.41 17.45
CA SER A 12 12.35 -4.93 18.58
C SER A 12 11.48 -5.18 19.79
N THR A 13 10.51 -4.31 20.06
CA THR A 13 9.55 -4.48 21.16
C THR A 13 8.70 -5.74 20.96
N TYR A 14 8.20 -5.97 19.75
CA TYR A 14 7.47 -7.19 19.38
C TYR A 14 8.33 -8.45 19.64
N SER A 15 9.55 -8.46 19.13
CA SER A 15 10.47 -9.60 19.29
C SER A 15 10.88 -9.85 20.75
N MET A 16 11.09 -8.78 21.51
CA MET A 16 11.37 -8.87 22.95
C MET A 16 10.17 -9.46 23.69
N LEU A 17 8.95 -8.92 23.48
CA LEU A 17 7.75 -9.38 24.17
C LEU A 17 7.46 -10.85 23.85
N GLY A 18 7.61 -11.27 22.59
CA GLY A 18 7.45 -12.67 22.19
C GLY A 18 8.45 -13.59 22.91
N SER A 19 9.70 -13.16 23.02
CA SER A 19 10.73 -13.89 23.76
C SER A 19 10.44 -13.95 25.27
N ALA A 20 10.03 -12.83 25.88
CA ALA A 20 9.69 -12.75 27.29
C ALA A 20 8.52 -13.66 27.64
N LEU A 21 7.45 -13.63 26.82
CA LEU A 21 6.27 -14.50 26.97
C LEU A 21 6.65 -15.98 26.85
N HIS A 22 7.52 -16.33 25.89
CA HIS A 22 8.00 -17.71 25.73
C HIS A 22 8.76 -18.21 26.97
N PHE A 23 9.57 -17.35 27.59
CA PHE A 23 10.37 -17.68 28.77
C PHE A 23 9.69 -17.40 30.12
N ARG A 24 8.37 -17.14 30.16
CA ARG A 24 7.64 -16.84 31.41
C ARG A 24 7.94 -17.83 32.56
N ARG A 25 7.96 -19.13 32.27
CA ARG A 25 8.28 -20.18 33.26
C ARG A 25 9.71 -20.06 33.83
N ALA A 26 10.65 -19.54 33.05
CA ALA A 26 12.01 -19.30 33.52
C ALA A 26 12.04 -18.08 34.48
N TYR A 27 11.28 -17.03 34.19
CA TYR A 27 11.11 -15.89 35.11
C TYR A 27 10.48 -16.32 36.44
N ASP A 28 9.46 -17.19 36.43
CA ASP A 28 8.84 -17.72 37.66
C ASP A 28 9.85 -18.52 38.51
N ARG A 29 10.71 -19.32 37.86
CA ARG A 29 11.79 -20.05 38.54
C ARG A 29 12.88 -19.12 39.07
N MET A 30 13.19 -18.04 38.37
CA MET A 30 14.18 -17.05 38.80
C MET A 30 13.67 -16.28 40.03
N LYS A 31 12.40 -15.87 40.02
CA LYS A 31 11.71 -15.26 41.18
C LYS A 31 11.78 -16.11 42.45
N SER A 32 11.75 -17.45 42.33
CA SER A 32 11.79 -18.35 43.48
C SER A 32 13.20 -18.71 43.96
N ARG A 33 14.23 -18.54 43.12
CA ARG A 33 15.60 -19.02 43.38
C ARG A 33 16.63 -17.92 43.59
N ASP A 34 16.41 -16.75 43.01
CA ASP A 34 17.37 -15.65 43.05
C ASP A 34 16.84 -14.50 43.91
N SER A 35 17.43 -14.35 45.10
CA SER A 35 17.11 -13.26 46.02
C SER A 35 17.50 -11.87 45.47
N ASN A 36 18.34 -11.81 44.44
CA ASN A 36 18.73 -10.56 43.78
C ASN A 36 17.77 -10.15 42.66
N PHE A 37 16.78 -10.98 42.31
CA PHE A 37 15.78 -10.63 41.30
C PHE A 37 14.75 -9.65 41.87
N LYS A 38 15.14 -8.36 41.87
CA LYS A 38 14.31 -7.25 42.30
C LYS A 38 13.23 -6.98 41.25
N ASP A 39 11.99 -6.82 41.72
CA ASP A 39 10.81 -6.46 40.92
C ASP A 39 10.41 -7.44 39.81
N PRO A 40 10.10 -8.71 40.14
CA PRO A 40 9.60 -9.68 39.18
C PRO A 40 8.26 -9.25 38.57
N PRO A 41 8.03 -9.47 37.26
CA PRO A 41 6.77 -9.15 36.61
C PRO A 41 5.56 -9.81 37.31
N LEU A 42 4.49 -9.06 37.47
CA LEU A 42 3.24 -9.54 38.05
C LEU A 42 2.40 -10.29 37.02
N VAL A 43 1.39 -11.02 37.50
CA VAL A 43 0.44 -11.73 36.61
C VAL A 43 -0.24 -10.76 35.64
N GLU A 44 -0.56 -9.56 36.10
CA GLU A 44 -1.14 -8.48 35.29
C GLU A 44 -0.18 -8.01 34.19
N ASP A 45 1.12 -7.90 34.48
CA ASP A 45 2.12 -7.46 33.49
C ASP A 45 2.25 -8.45 32.33
N TRP A 46 2.14 -9.76 32.63
CA TRP A 46 2.12 -10.80 31.60
C TRP A 46 0.90 -10.69 30.69
N GLU A 47 -0.26 -10.32 31.23
CA GLU A 47 -1.47 -10.13 30.44
C GLU A 47 -1.37 -8.87 29.57
N ARG A 48 -0.86 -7.76 30.14
CA ARG A 48 -0.57 -6.54 29.37
C ARG A 48 0.43 -6.80 28.24
N ALA A 49 1.50 -7.54 28.52
CA ALA A 49 2.50 -7.93 27.54
C ALA A 49 1.89 -8.75 26.40
N ARG A 50 0.96 -9.66 26.71
CA ARG A 50 0.24 -10.46 25.71
C ARG A 50 -0.63 -9.60 24.81
N ILE A 51 -1.40 -8.68 25.39
CA ILE A 51 -2.26 -7.75 24.66
C ILE A 51 -1.43 -6.88 23.71
N VAL A 52 -0.34 -6.28 24.21
CA VAL A 52 0.56 -5.45 23.38
C VAL A 52 1.24 -6.28 22.29
N HIS A 53 1.71 -7.49 22.62
CA HIS A 53 2.34 -8.37 21.64
C HIS A 53 1.38 -8.76 20.50
N GLY A 54 0.12 -9.12 20.82
CA GLY A 54 -0.89 -9.45 19.82
C GLY A 54 -1.26 -8.25 18.95
N PHE A 55 -1.30 -7.05 19.51
CA PHE A 55 -1.51 -5.84 18.74
C PHE A 55 -0.35 -5.59 17.75
N LEU A 56 0.90 -5.68 18.23
CA LEU A 56 2.10 -5.51 17.40
C LEU A 56 2.29 -6.62 16.35
N GLU A 57 1.73 -7.80 16.58
CA GLU A 57 1.78 -8.92 15.63
C GLU A 57 1.16 -8.55 14.28
N THR A 58 0.06 -7.79 14.28
CA THR A 58 -0.57 -7.34 13.04
C THR A 58 0.38 -6.46 12.23
N PHE A 59 1.10 -5.54 12.89
CA PHE A 59 2.11 -4.70 12.23
C PHE A 59 3.27 -5.54 11.69
N HIS A 60 3.71 -6.55 12.44
CA HIS A 60 4.79 -7.43 12.04
C HIS A 60 4.45 -8.23 10.77
N ILE A 61 3.25 -8.81 10.72
CA ILE A 61 2.76 -9.56 9.56
C ILE A 61 2.71 -8.65 8.32
N ILE A 62 2.10 -7.47 8.44
CA ILE A 62 1.96 -6.52 7.34
C ILE A 62 3.32 -6.04 6.84
N THR A 63 4.25 -5.79 7.76
CA THR A 63 5.60 -5.36 7.44
C THR A 63 6.37 -6.46 6.71
N ASN A 64 6.22 -7.72 7.11
CA ASN A 64 6.81 -8.85 6.39
C ASN A 64 6.21 -9.02 4.99
N VAL A 65 4.93 -8.72 4.81
CA VAL A 65 4.29 -8.67 3.48
C VAL A 65 4.92 -7.57 2.62
N PHE A 66 5.18 -6.39 3.18
CA PHE A 66 5.83 -5.30 2.44
C PHE A 66 7.30 -5.57 2.10
N PHE A 67 8.02 -6.29 2.95
CA PHE A 67 9.40 -6.70 2.68
C PHE A 67 9.49 -7.96 1.80
N GLY A 68 8.36 -8.55 1.41
CA GLY A 68 8.31 -9.66 0.47
C GLY A 68 8.78 -9.24 -0.92
N SER A 69 9.82 -9.87 -1.44
CA SER A 69 10.38 -9.58 -2.78
C SER A 69 9.76 -10.41 -3.91
N LYS A 70 8.82 -11.31 -3.60
CA LYS A 70 8.32 -12.34 -4.54
C LYS A 70 7.01 -11.97 -5.28
N TYR A 71 6.45 -10.79 -5.03
CA TYR A 71 5.21 -10.32 -5.68
C TYR A 71 5.18 -8.80 -5.77
N CYS A 72 4.36 -8.26 -6.68
CA CYS A 72 4.12 -6.82 -6.78
C CYS A 72 3.46 -6.34 -5.48
N THR A 73 4.23 -5.66 -4.65
CA THR A 73 3.80 -5.20 -3.33
C THR A 73 2.79 -4.07 -3.44
N ALA A 74 2.86 -3.23 -4.48
CA ALA A 74 1.98 -2.06 -4.66
C ALA A 74 0.48 -2.42 -4.66
N ASN A 75 0.11 -3.52 -5.31
CA ASN A 75 -1.29 -3.91 -5.46
C ASN A 75 -1.90 -4.47 -4.16
N THR A 76 -1.08 -5.11 -3.32
CA THR A 76 -1.50 -5.65 -2.01
C THR A 76 -1.31 -4.63 -0.89
N PHE A 77 -0.49 -3.61 -1.13
CA PHE A 77 -0.08 -2.63 -0.13
C PHE A 77 -1.26 -1.92 0.53
N LEU A 78 -2.20 -1.38 -0.26
CA LEU A 78 -3.33 -0.63 0.28
C LEU A 78 -4.29 -1.49 1.09
N ARG A 79 -4.47 -2.76 0.73
CA ARG A 79 -5.31 -3.70 1.50
C ARG A 79 -4.75 -3.90 2.90
N GLU A 80 -3.45 -4.13 3.01
CA GLU A 80 -2.80 -4.33 4.30
C GLU A 80 -2.74 -3.03 5.11
N ILE A 81 -2.44 -1.89 4.48
CA ILE A 81 -2.53 -0.58 5.14
C ILE A 81 -3.94 -0.30 5.63
N TYR A 82 -4.97 -0.57 4.83
CA TYR A 82 -6.36 -0.40 5.25
C TYR A 82 -6.67 -1.26 6.46
N ARG A 83 -6.28 -2.54 6.44
CA ARG A 83 -6.45 -3.45 7.59
C ARG A 83 -5.77 -2.90 8.85
N LEU A 84 -4.56 -2.36 8.73
CA LEU A 84 -3.81 -1.75 9.83
C LEU A 84 -4.54 -0.52 10.39
N VAL A 85 -5.01 0.36 9.52
CA VAL A 85 -5.67 1.60 9.97
C VAL A 85 -7.06 1.33 10.52
N THR A 86 -7.81 0.37 9.97
CA THR A 86 -9.08 -0.07 10.55
C THR A 86 -8.86 -0.61 11.96
N LEU A 87 -7.84 -1.47 12.15
CA LEU A 87 -7.46 -1.95 13.48
C LEU A 87 -7.09 -0.78 14.43
N LEU A 88 -6.31 0.20 13.97
CA LEU A 88 -5.97 1.39 14.75
C LEU A 88 -7.22 2.20 15.14
N ARG A 89 -8.13 2.42 14.20
CA ARG A 89 -9.37 3.18 14.43
C ARG A 89 -10.28 2.47 15.43
N GLU A 90 -10.48 1.17 15.27
CA GLU A 90 -11.28 0.36 16.21
C GLU A 90 -10.66 0.38 17.61
N THR A 91 -9.35 0.13 17.71
CA THR A 91 -8.62 0.13 18.98
C THR A 91 -8.59 1.52 19.63
N SER A 92 -8.59 2.60 18.84
CA SER A 92 -8.65 3.97 19.35
C SER A 92 -10.03 4.38 19.89
N LYS A 93 -11.09 3.72 19.40
CA LYS A 93 -12.48 3.96 19.83
C LYS A 93 -12.86 3.13 21.06
N ASP A 94 -12.16 2.02 21.31
CA ASP A 94 -12.38 1.20 22.49
C ASP A 94 -11.89 1.94 23.76
N GLU A 95 -12.85 2.48 24.53
CA GLU A 95 -12.57 3.22 25.75
C GLU A 95 -11.93 2.37 26.86
N THR A 96 -12.16 1.05 26.83
CA THR A 96 -11.65 0.11 27.84
C THR A 96 -10.27 -0.43 27.50
N SER A 97 -9.80 -0.21 26.26
CA SER A 97 -8.55 -0.75 25.79
C SER A 97 -7.35 -0.03 26.42
N LEU A 98 -6.44 -0.82 27.01
CA LEU A 98 -5.12 -0.37 27.41
C LEU A 98 -4.30 0.21 26.24
N LEU A 99 -4.66 -0.16 25.01
CA LEU A 99 -3.99 0.25 23.79
C LEU A 99 -4.60 1.52 23.18
N ARG A 100 -5.69 2.07 23.72
CA ARG A 100 -6.39 3.23 23.14
C ARG A 100 -5.46 4.40 22.85
N ASN A 101 -4.71 4.81 23.86
CA ASN A 101 -3.76 5.94 23.74
C ASN A 101 -2.61 5.60 22.78
N MET A 102 -2.16 4.35 22.75
CA MET A 102 -1.13 3.89 21.82
C MET A 102 -1.63 3.93 20.38
N ALA A 103 -2.82 3.36 20.12
CA ALA A 103 -3.46 3.33 18.81
C ALA A 103 -3.76 4.75 18.30
N SER A 104 -4.28 5.63 19.16
CA SER A 104 -4.52 7.04 18.82
C SER A 104 -3.23 7.76 18.41
N ASN A 105 -2.16 7.64 19.20
CA ASN A 105 -0.86 8.24 18.87
C ASN A 105 -0.25 7.66 17.58
N MET A 106 -0.42 6.36 17.33
CA MET A 106 0.02 5.72 16.09
C MET A 106 -0.80 6.20 14.89
N LEU A 107 -2.12 6.38 15.06
CA LEU A 107 -3.01 6.89 14.03
C LEU A 107 -2.65 8.33 13.65
N ILE A 108 -2.42 9.22 14.62
CA ILE A 108 -2.00 10.60 14.36
C ILE A 108 -0.68 10.65 13.58
N LYS A 109 0.30 9.83 13.98
CA LYS A 109 1.57 9.74 13.25
C LYS A 109 1.35 9.20 11.84
N PHE A 110 0.50 8.18 11.69
CA PHE A 110 0.16 7.65 10.37
C PHE A 110 -0.46 8.74 9.50
N GLU A 111 -1.47 9.45 9.98
CA GLU A 111 -2.13 10.53 9.25
C GLU A 111 -1.15 11.65 8.87
N LYS A 112 -0.25 12.03 9.77
CA LYS A 112 0.81 13.00 9.47
C LYS A 112 1.74 12.54 8.34
N TYR A 113 2.26 11.30 8.42
CA TYR A 113 3.21 10.81 7.42
C TYR A 113 2.56 10.45 6.08
N TRP A 114 1.33 9.95 6.10
CA TRP A 114 0.63 9.43 4.93
C TRP A 114 -0.33 10.43 4.29
N LEU A 115 -0.90 11.36 5.06
CA LEU A 115 -1.89 12.30 4.54
C LEU A 115 -1.33 13.71 4.32
N GLU A 116 -0.51 14.21 5.23
CA GLU A 116 0.04 15.59 5.12
C GLU A 116 1.31 15.63 4.25
N ASN A 117 2.17 14.62 4.36
CA ASN A 117 3.49 14.59 3.72
C ASN A 117 3.52 14.02 2.29
N GLU A 118 2.41 14.11 1.55
CA GLU A 118 2.23 13.54 0.21
C GLU A 118 2.65 12.05 0.14
N ALA A 119 1.74 11.14 0.51
CA ALA A 119 1.96 9.72 0.22
C ALA A 119 2.35 9.52 -1.25
N ASN A 120 3.26 8.57 -1.50
CA ASN A 120 3.83 8.31 -2.81
C ASN A 120 2.72 8.14 -3.86
N ILE A 121 2.52 9.17 -4.71
CA ILE A 121 1.50 9.20 -5.77
C ILE A 121 1.63 7.97 -6.67
N LEU A 122 2.84 7.42 -6.83
CA LEU A 122 3.09 6.20 -7.59
C LEU A 122 2.34 4.98 -7.00
N LEU A 123 2.23 4.86 -5.68
CA LEU A 123 1.46 3.78 -5.04
C LEU A 123 -0.04 3.94 -5.34
N SER A 124 -0.52 5.18 -5.36
CA SER A 124 -1.89 5.50 -5.73
C SER A 124 -2.17 5.22 -7.21
N VAL A 125 -1.26 5.60 -8.11
CA VAL A 125 -1.36 5.34 -9.56
C VAL A 125 -1.35 3.84 -9.84
N ALA A 126 -0.36 3.11 -9.30
CA ALA A 126 -0.25 1.66 -9.47
C ALA A 126 -1.51 0.90 -9.02
N PHE A 127 -2.19 1.44 -8.00
CA PHE A 127 -3.44 0.88 -7.52
C PHE A 127 -4.64 1.16 -8.42
N VAL A 128 -4.80 2.40 -8.91
CA VAL A 128 -5.88 2.73 -9.86
C VAL A 128 -5.73 1.92 -11.16
N MET A 129 -4.50 1.63 -11.55
CA MET A 129 -4.19 0.78 -12.70
C MET A 129 -4.37 -0.73 -12.43
N ASP A 130 -4.60 -1.17 -11.18
CA ASP A 130 -4.92 -2.57 -10.91
C ASP A 130 -6.37 -2.84 -11.36
N PRO A 131 -6.63 -3.79 -12.28
CA PRO A 131 -7.99 -4.13 -12.71
C PRO A 131 -8.93 -4.50 -11.54
N ARG A 132 -8.37 -4.97 -10.42
CA ARG A 132 -9.13 -5.29 -9.19
C ARG A 132 -9.52 -4.06 -8.38
N PHE A 133 -9.10 -2.85 -8.79
CA PHE A 133 -9.45 -1.57 -8.18
C PHE A 133 -10.96 -1.38 -8.06
N THR A 134 -11.74 -1.88 -9.01
CA THR A 134 -13.22 -1.83 -8.98
C THR A 134 -13.80 -2.34 -7.67
N THR A 135 -13.19 -3.38 -7.09
CA THR A 135 -13.58 -3.97 -5.80
C THR A 135 -13.16 -3.10 -4.60
N TYR A 136 -12.06 -2.34 -4.75
CA TYR A 136 -11.43 -1.60 -3.65
C TYR A 136 -11.65 -0.08 -3.73
N LYS A 137 -12.41 0.42 -4.72
CA LYS A 137 -12.78 1.83 -4.88
C LYS A 137 -13.36 2.44 -3.60
N ARG A 138 -14.21 1.67 -2.91
CA ARG A 138 -14.84 2.08 -1.65
C ARG A 138 -13.82 2.31 -0.51
N ILE A 139 -12.78 1.48 -0.47
CA ILE A 139 -11.68 1.61 0.50
C ILE A 139 -10.85 2.86 0.18
N TYR A 140 -10.64 3.14 -1.11
CA TYR A 140 -9.84 4.28 -1.55
C TYR A 140 -10.51 5.62 -1.27
N ASP A 141 -11.81 5.74 -1.59
CA ASP A 141 -12.59 6.97 -1.42
C ASP A 141 -12.79 7.35 0.06
N GLU A 142 -12.94 6.36 0.96
CA GLU A 142 -13.09 6.59 2.40
C GLU A 142 -11.75 6.94 3.08
N PHE A 143 -10.63 6.51 2.50
CA PHE A 143 -9.32 6.54 3.14
C PHE A 143 -8.44 7.71 2.69
N LEU A 144 -8.46 8.06 1.41
CA LEU A 144 -7.61 9.08 0.83
C LEU A 144 -8.44 10.33 0.58
N VAL A 145 -8.64 11.10 1.66
CA VAL A 145 -9.09 12.50 1.72
C VAL A 145 -9.59 13.07 0.37
N PRO A 146 -10.86 13.53 0.28
CA PRO A 146 -11.41 14.08 -0.97
C PRO A 146 -10.44 15.11 -1.58
N GLY A 147 -10.01 14.85 -2.82
CA GLY A 147 -9.01 15.64 -3.54
C GLY A 147 -7.80 14.84 -4.03
N ARG A 148 -7.44 13.72 -3.40
CA ARG A 148 -6.30 12.91 -3.86
C ARG A 148 -6.59 12.12 -5.14
N LEU A 149 -7.83 11.66 -5.31
CA LEU A 149 -8.28 11.00 -6.53
C LEU A 149 -8.11 11.92 -7.75
N ASN A 150 -8.43 13.20 -7.61
CA ASN A 150 -8.27 14.19 -8.68
C ASN A 150 -6.81 14.32 -9.11
N ARG A 151 -5.89 14.42 -8.14
CA ARG A 151 -4.45 14.51 -8.43
C ARG A 151 -3.89 13.24 -9.09
N VAL A 152 -4.41 12.07 -8.73
CA VAL A 152 -4.05 10.80 -9.38
C VAL A 152 -4.60 10.74 -10.80
N GLN A 153 -5.83 11.20 -11.03
CA GLN A 153 -6.40 11.33 -12.37
C GLN A 153 -5.63 12.31 -13.26
N GLU A 154 -5.21 13.46 -12.70
CA GLU A 154 -4.37 14.43 -13.41
C GLU A 154 -3.03 13.81 -13.82
N VAL A 155 -2.36 13.10 -12.92
CA VAL A 155 -1.08 12.43 -13.19
C VAL A 155 -1.25 11.30 -14.21
N LEU A 156 -2.30 10.48 -14.09
CA LEU A 156 -2.62 9.44 -15.06
C LEU A 156 -2.89 10.01 -16.45
N ARG A 157 -3.62 11.12 -16.52
CA ARG A 157 -3.92 11.79 -17.78
C ARG A 157 -2.66 12.38 -18.40
N ALA A 158 -1.80 13.04 -17.61
CA ALA A 158 -0.51 13.53 -18.09
C ALA A 158 0.39 12.39 -18.62
N LEU A 159 0.46 11.26 -17.91
CA LEU A 159 1.18 10.06 -18.36
C LEU A 159 0.62 9.50 -19.67
N PHE A 160 -0.71 9.49 -19.82
CA PHE A 160 -1.37 9.03 -21.04
C PHE A 160 -1.10 9.98 -22.21
N ASP A 161 -1.20 11.29 -21.99
CA ASP A 161 -0.94 12.31 -23.01
C ASP A 161 0.52 12.22 -23.52
N GLU A 162 1.48 11.98 -22.63
CA GLU A 162 2.89 11.75 -22.99
C GLU A 162 3.06 10.44 -23.80
N TYR A 163 2.45 9.34 -23.35
CA TYR A 163 2.47 8.07 -24.09
C TYR A 163 1.84 8.19 -25.48
N ALA A 164 0.71 8.89 -25.60
CA ALA A 164 0.01 9.11 -26.86
C ALA A 164 0.86 9.95 -27.83
N ALA A 165 1.52 11.00 -27.34
CA ALA A 165 2.43 11.81 -28.14
C ALA A 165 3.64 10.99 -28.66
N ASP A 166 4.24 10.14 -27.81
CA ASP A 166 5.33 9.24 -28.23
C ASP A 166 4.85 8.17 -29.22
N TYR A 167 3.62 7.67 -29.06
CA TYR A 167 3.01 6.73 -29.99
C TYR A 167 2.76 7.38 -31.36
N GLU A 168 2.26 8.61 -31.41
CA GLU A 168 2.10 9.38 -32.64
C GLU A 168 3.45 9.62 -33.33
N ILE A 169 4.50 9.96 -32.57
CA ILE A 169 5.86 10.11 -33.11
C ILE A 169 6.38 8.78 -33.69
N THR A 170 6.10 7.66 -33.02
CA THR A 170 6.54 6.33 -33.46
C THR A 170 5.80 5.86 -34.71
N CYS A 171 4.47 6.04 -34.77
CA CYS A 171 3.65 5.80 -35.97
C CYS A 171 4.09 6.68 -37.15
N ASN A 172 4.43 7.95 -36.89
CA ASN A 172 4.95 8.87 -37.91
C ASN A 172 6.34 8.45 -38.43
N GLN A 173 7.18 7.83 -37.60
CA GLN A 173 8.46 7.28 -38.03
C GLN A 173 8.33 5.97 -38.83
N GLU A 174 7.35 5.12 -38.50
CA GLU A 174 7.05 3.91 -39.28
C GLU A 174 6.41 4.23 -40.62
N THR A 175 5.50 5.21 -40.68
CA THR A 175 4.97 5.73 -41.96
C THR A 175 6.05 6.39 -42.80
N LEU A 176 7.00 7.13 -42.22
CA LEU A 176 8.16 7.67 -42.97
C LEU A 176 9.13 6.59 -43.48
N LYS A 177 9.27 5.46 -42.77
CA LYS A 177 10.03 4.30 -43.26
C LYS A 177 9.27 3.55 -44.36
N HIS A 178 7.95 3.43 -44.24
CA HIS A 178 7.09 2.81 -45.25
C HIS A 178 6.93 3.70 -46.50
N GLU A 179 6.90 5.03 -46.36
CA GLU A 179 6.90 5.98 -47.47
C GLU A 179 8.25 6.01 -48.18
N LYS A 180 9.38 5.86 -47.47
CA LYS A 180 10.70 5.68 -48.12
C LYS A 180 10.82 4.33 -48.84
N PHE A 181 10.10 3.31 -48.39
CA PHE A 181 10.03 2.02 -49.07
C PHE A 181 9.09 2.08 -50.31
N VAL A 182 7.93 2.75 -50.19
CA VAL A 182 6.95 2.95 -51.28
C VAL A 182 7.42 3.99 -52.31
N SER A 183 8.25 4.98 -51.93
CA SER A 183 8.83 5.94 -52.90
C SER A 183 9.81 5.28 -53.88
N ASN A 184 10.31 4.07 -53.57
CA ASN A 184 11.11 3.28 -54.49
C ASN A 184 10.27 2.35 -55.39
N GLU A 185 8.98 2.15 -55.08
CA GLU A 185 8.08 1.33 -55.88
C GLU A 185 6.70 2.01 -56.00
N THR A 186 6.44 2.51 -57.21
CA THR A 186 5.10 2.78 -57.78
C THR A 186 4.64 4.24 -57.79
N SER A 187 4.98 4.91 -58.89
CA SER A 187 4.10 5.88 -59.53
C SER A 187 2.79 5.19 -59.94
N ASN A 188 1.70 5.39 -59.20
CA ASN A 188 0.33 5.59 -59.72
C ASN A 188 -0.74 5.39 -58.64
N SER A 189 -1.47 6.48 -58.38
CA SER A 189 -2.94 6.59 -58.30
C SER A 189 -3.39 7.43 -57.11
N ASN A 190 -4.19 8.45 -57.43
CA ASN A 190 -4.72 9.45 -56.53
C ASN A 190 -5.94 8.92 -55.75
N ALA A 191 -5.93 9.06 -54.43
CA ALA A 191 -7.12 9.34 -53.62
C ALA A 191 -6.71 9.91 -52.25
N PRO A 192 -7.39 10.93 -51.72
CA PRO A 192 -7.08 11.46 -50.39
C PRO A 192 -7.73 10.58 -49.31
N PHE A 193 -6.92 9.99 -48.43
CA PHE A 193 -7.41 9.38 -47.20
C PHE A 193 -7.66 10.49 -46.16
N SER A 194 -8.92 10.69 -45.80
CA SER A 194 -9.31 11.48 -44.63
C SER A 194 -9.61 10.49 -43.50
N THR A 195 -8.89 10.60 -42.39
CA THR A 195 -9.12 9.75 -41.23
C THR A 195 -8.99 10.57 -39.94
N ASN A 196 -10.05 11.32 -39.62
CA ASN A 196 -10.33 11.65 -38.22
C ASN A 196 -10.96 10.40 -37.59
N ILE A 197 -10.16 9.57 -36.93
CA ILE A 197 -10.65 8.51 -36.04
C ILE A 197 -10.45 9.02 -34.62
N ASP A 198 -11.56 9.29 -33.94
CA ASP A 198 -11.57 9.60 -32.51
C ASP A 198 -11.47 8.27 -31.74
N ILE A 199 -10.22 7.86 -31.45
CA ILE A 199 -9.85 6.59 -30.79
C ILE A 199 -10.54 6.46 -29.42
N MET A 200 -10.92 7.59 -28.82
CA MET A 200 -11.63 7.62 -27.55
C MET A 200 -13.05 7.05 -27.67
N ALA A 201 -13.74 7.27 -28.80
CA ALA A 201 -15.08 6.74 -29.02
C ALA A 201 -15.06 5.22 -29.22
N ASP A 202 -14.08 4.67 -29.92
CA ASP A 202 -14.00 3.23 -30.19
C ASP A 202 -13.68 2.39 -28.94
N PHE A 203 -12.97 2.95 -27.95
CA PHE A 203 -12.69 2.25 -26.69
C PHE A 203 -13.92 2.12 -25.79
N TYR A 204 -14.87 3.06 -25.84
CA TYR A 204 -16.08 3.04 -25.00
C TYR A 204 -17.26 2.27 -25.62
N MET A 205 -17.18 1.86 -26.89
CA MET A 205 -18.28 1.20 -27.61
C MET A 205 -18.16 -0.34 -27.64
N HIS A 206 -17.31 -0.94 -26.79
CA HIS A 206 -17.11 -2.39 -26.72
C HIS A 206 -17.58 -3.06 -25.42
N ASP A 207 -18.24 -2.32 -24.51
CA ASP A 207 -18.73 -2.88 -23.23
C ASP A 207 -20.25 -3.17 -23.21
N ASP A 208 -20.97 -2.95 -24.32
CA ASP A 208 -22.40 -3.28 -24.44
C ASP A 208 -22.64 -4.36 -25.51
N GLU A 209 -22.12 -5.56 -25.31
CA GLU A 209 -22.69 -6.83 -25.81
C GLU A 209 -21.81 -8.00 -25.34
N GLU A 210 -22.19 -8.65 -24.24
CA GLU A 210 -22.34 -10.11 -24.15
C GLU A 210 -22.82 -10.53 -22.74
N ASP A 211 -23.81 -11.42 -22.75
CA ASP A 211 -24.58 -11.99 -21.61
C ASP A 211 -23.76 -12.77 -20.57
#